data_AF-X0ZV35-F1
#
_entry.id   AF-X0ZV35-F1
#
_cell.length_a   1.000
_cell.length_b   1.000
_cell.length_c   1.000
_cell.angle_alpha   90.00
_cell.angle_beta   90.00
_cell.angle_gamma   90.00
#
_symmetry.space_group_name_H-M   'P 1'
#
loop_
_entity.id
_entity.type
_entity.pdbx_description
1 polymer ?
#
loop_
_entity_poly.entity_id
_entity_poly.type
_entity_poly.pdbx_seq_one_letter_code
_entity_poly.pdbx_strand_id
1 'polypeptide(L)' 'MKERLKILITSGSTRGPIDAMRYITNKSTGRLGTEIAKEALNQGARVTFIYGK' A
#
# COMPACT_ATOMS: atom_id res chain seq x y z
N MET A 1 -27.38 -2.46 10.39
CA MET A 1 -26.26 -3.02 9.59
C MET A 1 -24.96 -2.54 10.22
N LYS A 2 -24.05 -3.44 10.65
CA LYS A 2 -22.73 -3.01 11.15
C LYS A 2 -21.99 -2.29 10.02
N GLU A 3 -21.43 -1.13 10.32
CA GLU A 3 -20.62 -0.40 9.34
C GLU A 3 -19.39 -1.26 8.98
N ARG A 4 -19.10 -1.41 7.68
CA ARG A 4 -17.91 -2.14 7.23
C ARG A 4 -16.68 -1.36 7.64
N LEU A 5 -15.68 -2.04 8.21
CA LEU A 5 -14.38 -1.46 8.54
C LEU A 5 -13.76 -0.84 7.30
N LYS A 6 -13.34 0.44 7.39
CA LYS A 6 -12.66 1.17 6.32
C LYS A 6 -11.17 1.19 6.64
N ILE A 7 -10.35 0.63 5.75
CA ILE A 7 -8.91 0.45 5.97
C ILE A 7 -8.14 1.16 4.86
N LEU A 8 -7.20 2.01 5.23
CA LEU A 8 -6.23 2.60 4.32
C LEU A 8 -4.91 1.82 4.42
N ILE A 9 -4.42 1.33 3.29
CA ILE A 9 -3.15 0.61 3.20
C ILE A 9 -2.27 1.32 2.19
N THR A 10 -1.07 1.69 2.60
CA THR A 10 0.01 2.13 1.69
C THR A 10 0.99 0.99 1.49
N SER A 11 1.40 0.72 0.26
CA SER A 11 2.39 -0.31 -0.02
C SER A 11 3.29 0.04 -1.21
N GLY A 12 4.32 -0.77 -1.44
CA GLY A 12 5.33 -0.54 -2.47
C GLY A 12 6.48 0.35 -1.99
N SER A 13 7.30 0.79 -2.93
CA SER A 13 8.47 1.63 -2.69
C SER A 13 8.12 3.11 -2.75
N THR A 14 8.92 3.93 -2.07
CA THR A 14 8.85 5.40 -2.14
C THR A 14 10.12 5.92 -2.80
N ARG A 15 10.00 6.94 -3.64
CA ARG A 15 11.15 7.62 -4.27
C ARG A 15 11.30 9.02 -3.69
N GLY A 16 12.39 9.27 -2.96
CA GLY A 16 12.80 10.60 -2.53
C GLY A 16 13.73 11.21 -3.57
N PRO A 17 13.33 12.28 -4.28
CA PRO A 17 14.17 12.89 -5.32
C PRO A 17 15.45 13.49 -4.70
N ILE A 18 16.59 13.32 -5.36
CA ILE A 18 17.84 14.03 -5.06
C ILE A 18 18.04 15.12 -6.10
N ASP A 19 17.93 14.75 -7.38
CA ASP A 19 18.08 15.62 -8.54
C ASP A 19 17.30 15.03 -9.74
N ALA A 20 17.46 15.60 -10.93
CA ALA A 20 16.76 15.20 -12.13
C ALA A 20 17.01 13.74 -12.56
N MET A 21 18.09 13.10 -12.08
CA MET A 21 18.49 11.75 -12.49
C MET A 21 18.40 10.74 -11.34
N ARG A 22 18.62 11.18 -10.10
CA ARG A 22 18.78 10.30 -8.95
C ARG A 22 17.65 10.47 -7.94
N TYR A 23 17.26 9.35 -7.34
CA TYR A 23 16.38 9.31 -6.18
C TYR A 23 16.83 8.21 -5.23
N ILE A 24 16.55 8.40 -3.94
CA ILE A 24 16.69 7.35 -2.93
C ILE A 24 15.38 6.57 -2.92
N THR A 25 15.47 5.24 -2.97
CA THR A 25 14.31 4.35 -2.83
C THR A 25 14.61 3.23 -1.84
N ASN A 26 13.55 2.67 -1.26
CA ASN A 26 13.63 1.41 -0.52
C ASN A 26 13.40 0.21 -1.44
N LYS A 27 13.79 -1.00 -1.00
CA LYS A 27 13.63 -2.27 -1.73
C LYS A 27 12.26 -2.95 -1.49
N SER A 28 11.27 -2.22 -1.02
CA SER A 28 9.94 -2.78 -0.79
C SER A 28 9.36 -3.27 -2.12
N THR A 29 8.92 -4.52 -2.14
CA THR A 29 8.20 -5.09 -3.28
C THR A 29 6.68 -4.85 -3.16
N GLY A 30 6.21 -4.37 -2.01
CA GLY A 30 4.79 -4.21 -1.69
C GLY A 30 4.00 -5.51 -1.52
N ARG A 31 4.63 -6.68 -1.65
CA ARG A 31 3.95 -7.99 -1.56
C ARG A 31 3.18 -8.17 -0.27
N LEU A 32 3.78 -7.79 0.87
CA LEU A 32 3.12 -7.88 2.17
C LEU A 32 1.83 -7.04 2.21
N GLY A 33 1.89 -5.78 1.78
CA GLY A 33 0.71 -4.92 1.81
C GLY A 33 -0.38 -5.42 0.88
N THR A 34 -0.01 -6.01 -0.27
CA THR A 34 -0.95 -6.68 -1.16
C THR A 34 -1.67 -7.86 -0.48
N GLU A 35 -0.95 -8.73 0.23
CA GLU A 35 -1.58 -9.86 0.92
C GLU A 35 -2.46 -9.40 2.10
N ILE A 36 -2.04 -8.38 2.85
CA ILE A 36 -2.88 -7.77 3.90
C ILE A 36 -4.16 -7.17 3.29
N ALA A 37 -4.06 -6.48 2.15
CA ALA A 37 -5.21 -5.89 1.48
C ALA A 37 -6.20 -6.96 1.00
N LYS A 38 -5.70 -8.06 0.44
CA LYS A 38 -6.52 -9.22 0.05
C LYS A 38 -7.25 -9.80 1.26
N GLU A 39 -6.54 -10.03 2.36
CA GLU A 39 -7.16 -10.62 3.54
C GLU A 39 -8.19 -9.69 4.19
N ALA A 40 -7.91 -8.39 4.24
CA ALA A 40 -8.88 -7.39 4.70
C ALA A 40 -10.16 -7.39 3.84
N LEU A 41 -10.03 -7.51 2.51
CA LEU A 41 -11.16 -7.65 1.60
C LEU A 41 -11.93 -8.96 1.85
N ASN A 42 -11.23 -10.09 2.07
CA ASN A 42 -11.84 -11.38 2.40
C ASN A 42 -12.68 -11.31 3.69
N GLN A 43 -12.26 -10.50 4.66
CA GLN A 43 -13.00 -10.26 5.90
C GLN A 43 -14.11 -9.20 5.76
N GLY A 44 -14.38 -8.73 4.54
CA GLY A 44 -15.47 -7.80 4.24
C GLY A 44 -15.19 -6.33 4.54
N ALA A 45 -13.92 -5.96 4.75
CA ALA A 45 -13.53 -4.57 4.90
C ALA A 45 -13.61 -3.80 3.57
N ARG A 46 -13.78 -2.48 3.64
CA ARG A 46 -13.58 -1.56 2.52
C ARG A 46 -12.14 -1.06 2.54
N VAL A 47 -11.33 -1.54 1.61
CA VAL A 47 -9.90 -1.18 1.55
C VAL A 47 -9.67 -0.06 0.53
N THR A 48 -8.95 0.97 0.95
CA THR A 48 -8.29 1.92 0.05
C THR A 48 -6.82 1.56 0.00
N PHE A 49 -6.32 1.19 -1.17
CA PHE A 49 -4.95 0.72 -1.33
C PHE A 49 -4.16 1.71 -2.20
N ILE A 50 -3.16 2.36 -1.61
CA ILE A 50 -2.26 3.28 -2.30
C ILE A 50 -0.94 2.55 -2.54
N TYR A 51 -0.51 2.50 -3.80
CA TYR A 51 0.69 1.78 -4.19
C TYR A 51 1.77 2.71 -4.75
N GLY A 52 2.96 2.65 -4.16
CA GLY A 52 4.17 3.33 -4.61
C GLY A 52 5.05 2.44 -5.50
N LYS A 53 5.81 3.06 -6.40
CA LYS A 53 6.70 2.41 -7.38
C LYS A 53 8.05 3.10 -7.42
#